data_AF-A0A0E3RB86-F1
#
_entry.id   AF-A0A0E3RB86-F1
#
_cell.length_a   1.000
_cell.length_b   1.000
_cell.length_c   1.000
_cell.angle_alpha   90.00
_cell.angle_beta   90.00
_cell.angle_gamma   90.00
#
_symmetry.space_group_name_H-M   'P 1'
#
loop_
_entity.id
_entity.type
_entity.pdbx_description
1 polymer ?
#
loop_
_entity_poly.entity_id
_entity_poly.type
_entity_poly.pdbx_seq_one_letter_code
_entity_poly.pdbx_strand_id
1 'polypeptide(L)'
;MKLKHIEIKVMSDDAYGDHLNQLFEDLKTGKIVGKQKTSIVARTPDDVAKILTSERIRLLHTIREKKPESISELARLLNRSQPNVSNDVKYLKRIGLLEFEETKGPVM
;
A
#
# COMPACT_ATOMS: atom_id res chain seq x y z
N MET A 1 -1.55 12.47 6.53
CA MET A 1 -1.63 11.14 5.87
C MET A 1 -0.27 10.45 5.97
N LYS A 2 -0.21 9.13 6.19
CA LYS A 2 1.05 8.41 6.43
C LYS A 2 1.26 7.28 5.41
N LEU A 3 2.41 7.29 4.74
CA LEU A 3 2.80 6.22 3.82
C LEU A 3 3.42 5.04 4.57
N LYS A 4 3.20 3.83 4.05
CA LYS A 4 3.78 2.59 4.59
C LYS A 4 4.78 2.00 3.61
N HIS A 5 5.81 1.36 4.17
CA HIS A 5 6.74 0.57 3.39
C HIS A 5 6.18 -0.84 3.22
N ILE A 6 5.90 -1.21 1.97
CA ILE A 6 5.36 -2.52 1.59
C ILE A 6 6.18 -3.05 0.43
N GLU A 7 6.47 -4.35 0.47
CA GLU A 7 7.13 -5.05 -0.63
C GLU A 7 6.08 -5.61 -1.60
N ILE A 8 6.23 -5.37 -2.90
CA ILE A 8 5.39 -6.01 -3.92
C ILE A 8 6.22 -7.10 -4.60
N LYS A 9 5.82 -8.36 -4.44
CA LYS A 9 6.49 -9.52 -5.05
C LYS A 9 5.70 -10.01 -6.25
N VAL A 10 6.38 -10.26 -7.36
CA VAL A 10 5.78 -10.87 -8.55
C VAL A 10 6.17 -12.33 -8.59
N MET A 11 5.19 -13.22 -8.67
CA MET A 11 5.42 -14.67 -8.75
C MET A 11 4.27 -15.35 -9.49
N SER A 12 4.57 -16.42 -10.23
CA SER A 12 3.58 -17.29 -10.85
C SER A 12 2.75 -18.04 -9.78
N ASP A 13 1.66 -18.68 -10.20
CA ASP A 13 0.83 -19.48 -9.31
C ASP A 13 1.61 -20.63 -8.65
N ASP A 14 2.43 -21.34 -9.41
CA ASP A 14 3.26 -22.44 -8.90
C ASP A 14 4.29 -21.92 -7.88
N ALA A 15 5.00 -20.84 -8.23
CA ALA A 15 5.99 -20.22 -7.34
C ALA A 15 5.35 -19.65 -6.06
N TYR A 16 4.09 -19.20 -6.13
CA TYR A 16 3.34 -18.81 -4.95
C TYR A 16 2.99 -20.01 -4.06
N GLY A 17 2.57 -21.13 -4.67
CA GLY A 17 2.32 -22.37 -3.96
C GLY A 17 3.56 -22.84 -3.19
N ASP A 18 4.71 -22.87 -3.86
CA ASP A 18 5.99 -23.23 -3.25
C ASP A 18 6.37 -22.24 -2.13
N HIS A 19 6.16 -20.94 -2.34
CA HIS A 19 6.40 -19.93 -1.32
C HIS A 19 5.55 -20.15 -0.05
N LEU A 20 4.27 -20.49 -0.21
CA LEU A 20 3.39 -20.79 0.91
C LEU A 20 3.83 -22.05 1.64
N ASN A 21 4.17 -23.12 0.92
CA ASN A 21 4.64 -24.37 1.52
C ASN A 21 5.89 -24.11 2.37
N GLN A 22 6.87 -23.37 1.83
CA GLN A 22 8.07 -23.01 2.58
C GLN A 22 7.76 -22.15 3.81
N LEU A 23 6.85 -21.18 3.68
CA LEU A 23 6.42 -20.33 4.79
C LEU A 23 5.80 -21.16 5.92
N PHE A 24 4.96 -22.16 5.60
CA PHE A 24 4.36 -23.05 6.59
C PHE A 24 5.40 -23.90 7.32
N GLU A 25 6.40 -24.43 6.61
CA GLU A 25 7.48 -25.21 7.23
C GLU A 25 8.36 -24.34 8.12
N ASP A 26 8.66 -23.11 7.70
CA ASP A 26 9.44 -22.17 8.52
C ASP A 26 8.67 -21.72 9.78
N LEU A 27 7.34 -21.64 9.71
CA LEU A 27 6.47 -21.43 10.88
C LEU A 27 6.51 -22.63 11.84
N LYS A 28 6.33 -23.85 11.32
CA LYS A 28 6.35 -25.09 12.12
C LYS A 28 7.70 -25.29 12.84
N THR A 29 8.79 -24.98 12.15
CA THR A 29 10.15 -25.15 12.68
C THR A 29 10.61 -24.00 13.59
N GLY A 30 9.76 -22.98 13.81
CA GLY A 30 10.09 -21.83 14.65
C GLY A 30 11.16 -20.92 14.06
N LYS A 31 11.51 -21.07 12.78
CA LYS A 31 12.45 -20.19 12.07
C LYS A 31 11.89 -18.78 11.88
N ILE A 32 10.56 -18.65 11.85
CA ILE A 32 9.89 -17.35 11.80
C ILE A 32 9.59 -16.87 13.22
N VAL A 33 10.33 -15.86 13.66
CA VAL A 33 10.12 -15.21 14.95
C VAL A 33 9.83 -13.73 14.71
N GLY A 34 8.60 -13.28 15.01
CA GLY A 34 8.20 -11.88 14.97
C GLY A 34 7.26 -11.46 13.83
N LYS A 35 6.97 -10.15 13.76
CA LYS A 35 6.10 -9.57 12.72
C LYS A 35 6.81 -9.57 11.37
N GLN A 36 6.24 -10.27 10.40
CA GLN A 36 6.71 -10.22 9.02
C GLN A 36 6.45 -8.86 8.39
N LYS A 37 7.30 -8.44 7.45
CA LYS A 37 7.04 -7.26 6.62
C LYS A 37 5.77 -7.51 5.81
N THR A 38 4.86 -6.54 5.78
CA THR A 38 3.67 -6.60 4.92
C THR A 38 4.11 -6.63 3.46
N SER A 39 3.70 -7.66 2.72
CA SER A 39 3.96 -7.79 1.30
C SER A 39 2.68 -8.02 0.51
N ILE A 40 2.60 -7.44 -0.69
CA ILE A 40 1.56 -7.71 -1.69
C ILE A 40 2.15 -8.68 -2.70
N VAL A 41 1.39 -9.74 -3.03
CA VAL A 41 1.78 -10.68 -4.09
C VAL A 41 0.98 -10.37 -5.35
N ALA A 42 1.70 -10.05 -6.42
CA ALA A 42 1.18 -9.87 -7.77
C ALA A 42 1.46 -11.14 -8.59
N ARG A 43 0.51 -11.56 -9.44
CA ARG A 43 0.68 -12.73 -10.30
C ARG A 43 1.47 -12.40 -11.56
N THR A 44 1.29 -11.19 -12.06
CA THR A 44 1.93 -10.70 -13.27
C THR A 44 2.53 -9.30 -13.06
N PRO A 45 3.51 -8.87 -13.89
CA PRO A 45 3.97 -7.49 -13.90
C PRO A 45 2.83 -6.48 -14.15
N ASP A 46 1.84 -6.85 -14.96
CA ASP A 46 0.68 -6.01 -15.25
C ASP A 46 -0.16 -5.72 -14.00
N ASP A 47 -0.22 -6.65 -13.05
CA ASP A 47 -0.90 -6.42 -11.79
C ASP A 47 -0.18 -5.35 -10.95
N VAL A 48 1.15 -5.30 -11.01
CA VAL A 48 1.93 -4.21 -10.39
C VAL A 48 1.57 -2.88 -11.03
N ALA A 49 1.49 -2.81 -12.36
CA ALA A 49 1.09 -1.59 -13.07
C ALA A 49 -0.35 -1.16 -12.73
N LYS A 50 -1.28 -2.12 -12.51
CA LYS A 50 -2.65 -1.83 -12.05
C LYS A 50 -2.69 -1.34 -10.60
N ILE A 51 -1.76 -1.80 -9.75
CA ILE A 51 -1.64 -1.33 -8.36
C ILE A 51 -1.05 0.09 -8.34
N LEU A 52 0.10 0.28 -9.00
CA LEU A 52 0.90 1.50 -9.01
C LEU A 52 0.82 2.21 -10.36
N THR A 53 -0.37 2.67 -10.73
CA THR A 53 -0.54 3.51 -11.92
C THR A 53 0.28 4.80 -11.80
N SER A 54 0.62 5.43 -12.93
CA SER A 54 1.38 6.70 -12.94
C SER A 54 0.77 7.77 -12.04
N GLU A 55 -0.56 7.84 -12.01
CA GLU A 55 -1.31 8.76 -11.17
C GLU A 55 -1.21 8.44 -9.68
N ARG A 56 -1.19 7.16 -9.29
CA ARG A 56 -0.99 6.75 -7.90
C ARG A 56 0.46 6.95 -7.47
N ILE A 57 1.43 6.73 -8.35
CA ILE A 57 2.84 7.03 -8.08
C ILE A 57 3.00 8.54 -7.84
N ARG A 58 2.43 9.39 -8.70
CA ARG A 58 2.45 10.85 -8.54
C ARG A 58 1.75 11.30 -7.25
N LEU A 59 0.65 10.65 -6.88
CA LEU A 59 -0.04 10.87 -5.62
C LEU A 59 0.84 10.52 -4.42
N LEU A 60 1.44 9.32 -4.40
CA LEU A 60 2.34 8.88 -3.32
C LEU A 60 3.55 9.82 -3.19
N HIS A 61 4.16 10.21 -4.30
CA HIS A 61 5.25 11.18 -4.34
C HIS A 61 4.82 12.53 -3.74
N THR A 62 3.66 13.06 -4.16
CA THR A 62 3.13 14.32 -3.64
C THR A 62 2.87 14.24 -2.14
N ILE A 63 2.31 13.12 -1.64
CA ILE A 63 2.10 12.93 -0.20
C ILE A 63 3.42 12.97 0.56
N ARG A 64 4.46 12.31 0.05
CA ARG A 64 5.78 12.27 0.67
C ARG A 64 6.43 13.66 0.74
N GLU A 65 6.38 14.41 -0.36
CA GLU A 65 7.09 15.69 -0.48
C GLU A 65 6.34 16.87 0.15
N LYS A 66 5.00 16.88 0.04
CA LYS A 66 4.17 18.03 0.45
C LYS A 66 3.38 17.80 1.73
N LYS A 67 3.26 16.53 2.17
CA LYS A 67 2.56 16.14 3.41
C LYS A 67 1.18 16.80 3.59
N PRO A 68 0.28 16.70 2.60
CA PRO A 68 -1.03 17.31 2.69
C PRO A 68 -1.84 16.74 3.88
N GLU A 69 -2.62 17.61 4.49
CA GLU A 69 -3.43 17.30 5.67
C GLU A 69 -4.80 16.76 5.30
N SER A 70 -5.25 16.98 4.05
CA SER A 70 -6.56 16.54 3.58
C SER A 70 -6.58 16.04 2.12
N ILE A 71 -7.62 15.27 1.77
CA ILE A 71 -7.84 14.81 0.39
C ILE A 71 -8.08 16.00 -0.56
N SER A 72 -8.75 17.05 -0.09
CA SER A 72 -9.02 18.25 -0.89
C SER A 72 -7.74 19.00 -1.23
N GLU A 73 -6.84 19.16 -0.26
CA GLU A 73 -5.53 19.76 -0.47
C GLU A 73 -4.68 18.93 -1.44
N LEU A 74 -4.63 17.60 -1.24
CA LEU A 74 -3.94 16.70 -2.15
C LEU A 74 -4.48 16.80 -3.60
N ALA A 75 -5.79 16.94 -3.76
CA ALA A 75 -6.41 17.14 -5.07
C ALA A 75 -5.99 18.45 -5.74
N ARG A 76 -5.89 19.55 -4.96
CA ARG A 76 -5.36 20.84 -5.44
C ARG A 76 -3.90 20.72 -5.87
N LEU A 77 -3.04 20.10 -5.05
CA LEU A 77 -1.62 19.89 -5.36
C LEU A 77 -1.41 19.04 -6.62
N LEU A 78 -2.28 18.04 -6.83
CA LEU A 78 -2.23 17.18 -8.01
C LEU A 78 -2.89 17.80 -9.24
N ASN A 79 -3.62 18.90 -9.12
CA ASN A 79 -4.50 19.43 -10.16
C ASN A 79 -5.46 18.36 -10.71
N ARG A 80 -6.12 17.61 -9.81
CA ARG A 80 -7.06 16.54 -10.14
C ARG A 80 -8.38 16.72 -9.40
N SER A 81 -9.45 16.12 -9.92
CA SER A 81 -10.73 16.13 -9.24
C SER A 81 -10.65 15.38 -7.91
N GLN A 82 -11.30 15.94 -6.88
CA GLN A 82 -11.32 15.35 -5.54
C GLN A 82 -11.90 13.91 -5.51
N PRO A 83 -12.95 13.55 -6.29
CA PRO A 83 -13.43 12.16 -6.35
C PRO A 83 -12.37 11.17 -6.85
N ASN A 84 -11.61 11.53 -7.88
CA ASN A 84 -10.57 10.65 -8.43
C ASN A 84 -9.44 10.42 -7.43
N VAL A 85 -8.99 11.50 -6.77
CA VAL A 85 -7.97 11.41 -5.72
C VAL A 85 -8.49 10.61 -4.53
N SER A 86 -9.75 10.82 -4.11
CA SER A 86 -10.38 10.04 -3.04
C SER A 86 -10.41 8.54 -3.35
N ASN A 87 -10.74 8.17 -4.59
CA ASN A 87 -10.75 6.78 -5.02
C ASN A 87 -9.35 6.15 -4.96
N ASP A 88 -8.32 6.87 -5.44
CA ASP A 88 -6.94 6.40 -5.36
C ASP A 88 -6.46 6.28 -3.90
N VAL A 89 -6.76 7.26 -3.05
CA VAL A 89 -6.41 7.21 -1.62
C VAL A 89 -7.10 6.03 -0.93
N LYS A 90 -8.40 5.80 -1.18
CA LYS A 90 -9.14 4.66 -0.62
C LYS A 90 -8.55 3.33 -1.09
N TYR A 91 -8.20 3.22 -2.36
CA TYR A 91 -7.56 2.03 -2.92
C TYR A 91 -6.23 1.75 -2.22
N LEU A 92 -5.33 2.75 -2.18
CA LEU A 92 -4.00 2.64 -1.56
C LEU A 92 -4.10 2.34 -0.06
N LYS A 93 -5.10 2.89 0.63
CA LYS A 93 -5.40 2.55 2.03
C LYS A 93 -5.81 1.09 2.19
N ARG A 94 -6.71 0.60 1.34
CA ARG A 94 -7.21 -0.78 1.41
C ARG A 94 -6.09 -1.80 1.23
N ILE A 95 -5.10 -1.51 0.39
CA ILE A 95 -3.93 -2.39 0.19
C ILE A 95 -2.79 -2.10 1.17
N GLY A 96 -2.99 -1.19 2.13
CA GLY A 96 -2.05 -0.90 3.21
C GLY A 96 -0.91 0.07 2.86
N LEU A 97 -0.83 0.58 1.64
CA LEU A 97 0.24 1.53 1.25
C LEU A 97 0.08 2.92 1.89
N LEU A 98 -1.12 3.23 2.38
CA LEU A 98 -1.45 4.51 3.01
C LEU A 98 -2.32 4.29 4.24
N GLU A 99 -2.08 5.07 5.28
CA GLU A 99 -2.95 5.17 6.45
C GLU A 99 -3.30 6.64 6.71
N PHE A 100 -4.47 6.87 7.30
CA PHE A 100 -4.78 8.16 7.90
C PHE A 100 -4.26 8.15 9.32
N GLU A 101 -3.60 9.24 9.71
CA GLU A 101 -3.31 9.46 11.11
C GLU A 101 -4.63 9.87 11.75
N GLU A 102 -5.10 9.08 12.71
CA GLU A 102 -6.19 9.51 13.57
C GLU A 102 -5.68 10.68 14.39
N THR A 103 -6.17 11.88 14.10
CA THR A 103 -6.10 12.98 15.05
C THR A 103 -6.95 12.55 16.24
N LYS A 104 -6.31 12.28 17.38
CA LYS A 104 -7.01 12.15 18.66
C LYS A 104 -7.75 13.47 18.89
N GLY A 105 -9.03 13.52 18.55
CA GLY A 105 -9.91 14.59 18.99
C GLY A 105 -9.98 14.56 20.52
N PRO A 106 -10.26 15.70 21.19
CA PRO A 106 -10.42 15.69 22.62
C PRO A 106 -11.49 14.67 23.00
N VAL A 107 -11.15 13.79 23.94
CA VAL A 107 -12.14 12.94 24.61
C VAL A 107 -13.07 13.91 25.34
N MET A 108 -14.29 14.04 24.86
CA MET A 108 -15.36 14.79 25.52
C MET A 108 -15.86 14.03 26.74
#